data_AF-A0A377TH83-F1
#
_entry.id   AF-A0A377TH83-F1
#
_cell.length_a   1.000
_cell.length_b   1.000
_cell.length_c   1.000
_cell.angle_alpha   90.00
_cell.angle_beta   90.00
_cell.angle_gamma   90.00
#
_symmetry.space_group_name_H-M   'P 1'
#
loop_
_entity.id
_entity.type
_entity.pdbx_description
1 polymer ?
#
loop_
_entity_poly.entity_id
_entity_poly.type
_entity_poly.pdbx_seq_one_letter_code
_entity_poly.pdbx_strand_id
1 'polypeptide(L)'
;MNEQQPFEAIRKSDEAGREYWSARNLGPLLDYKEWRNFYKVIAKAIISCEASGHPSADHFVETNKMVELGSGASRNLEDFHLSRYACYLVVQNGDPSKPVIAAGQNVLCLANPAPGIAR
;
A
#
# COMPACT_ATOMS: atom_id res chain seq x y z
N MET A 1 -13.50 -10.73 -19.50
CA MET A 1 -12.07 -10.37 -19.67
C MET A 1 -11.47 -10.35 -18.28
N ASN A 2 -10.35 -11.04 -18.05
CA ASN A 2 -9.80 -11.27 -16.71
C ASN A 2 -9.55 -9.95 -15.96
N GLU A 3 -10.44 -9.61 -15.03
CA GLU A 3 -10.32 -8.56 -14.02
C GLU A 3 -9.29 -8.95 -12.95
N GLN A 4 -8.09 -9.38 -13.39
CA GLN A 4 -6.93 -9.50 -12.52
C GLN A 4 -6.43 -8.10 -12.19
N GLN A 5 -7.26 -7.45 -11.36
CA GLN A 5 -6.96 -6.55 -10.27
C GLN A 5 -5.81 -5.58 -10.57
N PRO A 6 -6.07 -4.28 -10.81
CA PRO A 6 -5.00 -3.27 -10.99
C PRO A 6 -3.95 -3.30 -9.86
N PHE A 7 -4.31 -3.86 -8.71
CA PHE A 7 -3.41 -4.19 -7.61
C PHE A 7 -2.31 -5.22 -7.94
N GLU A 8 -2.63 -6.34 -8.60
CA GLU A 8 -1.64 -7.37 -8.96
C GLU A 8 -0.71 -6.86 -10.08
N ALA A 9 -1.19 -5.94 -10.93
CA ALA A 9 -0.39 -5.34 -12.00
C ALA A 9 0.76 -4.45 -11.49
N ILE A 10 0.63 -3.88 -10.28
CA ILE A 10 1.68 -3.04 -9.67
C ILE A 10 2.55 -3.81 -8.65
N ARG A 11 2.36 -5.13 -8.55
CA ARG A 11 3.17 -6.00 -7.71
C ARG A 11 4.62 -5.99 -8.18
N LYS A 12 5.53 -5.85 -7.23
CA LYS A 12 6.98 -5.96 -7.43
C LYS A 12 7.53 -7.08 -6.58
N SER A 13 8.72 -7.55 -6.92
CA SER A 13 9.45 -8.56 -6.17
C SER A 13 10.82 -8.00 -5.80
N ASP A 14 11.23 -8.18 -4.55
CA ASP A 14 12.58 -7.78 -4.11
C ASP A 14 13.62 -8.82 -4.57
N GLU A 15 14.90 -8.55 -4.30
CA GLU A 15 16.02 -9.45 -4.63
C GLU A 15 15.93 -10.81 -3.91
N ALA A 16 15.15 -10.90 -2.82
CA ALA A 16 14.87 -12.12 -2.09
C ALA A 16 13.60 -12.85 -2.58
N GLY A 17 12.96 -12.35 -3.65
CA GLY A 17 11.74 -12.92 -4.23
C GLY A 17 10.46 -12.60 -3.44
N ARG A 18 10.51 -11.70 -2.46
CA ARG A 18 9.34 -11.29 -1.67
C ARG A 18 8.53 -10.26 -2.42
N GLU A 19 7.22 -10.45 -2.44
CA GLU A 19 6.28 -9.56 -3.10
C GLU A 19 6.08 -8.27 -2.28
N TYR A 20 6.15 -7.12 -2.95
CA TYR A 20 5.89 -5.82 -2.34
C TYR A 20 5.18 -4.87 -3.31
N TRP A 21 4.52 -3.87 -2.74
CA TRP A 21 3.80 -2.83 -3.46
C TRP A 21 4.35 -1.47 -3.06
N SER A 22 4.62 -0.62 -4.05
CA SER A 22 5.02 0.78 -3.78
C SER A 22 3.77 1.60 -3.42
N ALA A 23 3.81 2.30 -2.29
CA ALA A 23 2.76 3.21 -1.87
C ALA A 23 2.55 4.35 -2.87
N ARG A 24 3.61 4.83 -3.53
CA ARG A 24 3.53 5.79 -4.63
C ARG A 24 2.72 5.28 -5.82
N ASN A 25 2.74 3.97 -6.09
CA ASN A 25 1.90 3.37 -7.13
C ASN A 25 0.47 3.09 -6.64
N LEU A 26 0.32 2.74 -5.36
CA LEU A 26 -0.98 2.41 -4.77
C LEU A 26 -1.87 3.64 -4.59
N GLY A 27 -1.32 4.79 -4.21
CA GLY A 27 -2.09 6.03 -3.98
C GLY A 27 -2.97 6.44 -5.17
N PRO A 28 -2.42 6.58 -6.38
CA PRO A 28 -3.18 6.89 -7.58
C PRO A 28 -4.25 5.85 -7.94
N LEU A 29 -3.98 4.55 -7.71
CA LEU A 29 -4.99 3.49 -7.90
C LEU A 29 -6.17 3.63 -6.93
N LEU A 30 -5.91 4.18 -5.75
CA LEU A 30 -6.90 4.47 -4.72
C LEU A 30 -7.50 5.89 -4.85
N ASP A 31 -7.29 6.55 -5.98
CA ASP A 31 -7.77 7.90 -6.31
C ASP A 31 -7.27 8.99 -5.35
N TYR A 32 -6.07 8.79 -4.79
CA TYR A 32 -5.34 9.82 -4.05
C TYR A 32 -4.38 10.57 -4.97
N LYS A 33 -4.78 11.78 -5.37
CA LYS A 33 -3.98 12.67 -6.23
C LYS A 33 -2.80 13.30 -5.49
N GLU A 34 -2.93 13.51 -4.18
CA GLU A 34 -1.91 14.17 -3.36
C GLU A 34 -1.29 13.18 -2.37
N TRP A 35 0.04 13.08 -2.39
CA TRP A 35 0.79 12.21 -1.47
C TRP A 35 0.47 12.52 -0.01
N ARG A 36 0.38 13.79 0.38
CA ARG A 36 0.13 14.17 1.78
C ARG A 36 -1.20 13.60 2.31
N ASN A 37 -2.19 13.45 1.44
CA ASN A 37 -3.48 12.86 1.82
C ASN A 37 -3.39 11.34 1.90
N PHE A 38 -2.64 10.71 1.00
CA PHE A 38 -2.39 9.27 1.04
C PHE A 38 -1.51 8.86 2.23
N TYR A 39 -0.49 9.64 2.54
CA TYR A 39 0.39 9.43 3.71
C TYR A 39 -0.39 9.35 5.02
N LYS A 40 -1.42 10.20 5.19
CA LYS A 40 -2.30 10.13 6.37
C LYS A 40 -3.04 8.79 6.48
N VAL A 41 -3.39 8.17 5.35
CA VAL A 41 -4.04 6.85 5.32
C VAL A 41 -3.04 5.77 5.69
N ILE A 42 -1.81 5.83 5.14
CA ILE A 42 -0.72 4.91 5.49
C ILE A 42 -0.44 4.99 7.00
N ALA A 43 -0.33 6.19 7.56
CA ALA A 43 -0.10 6.39 8.99
C ALA A 43 -1.20 5.74 9.85
N LYS A 44 -2.47 5.86 9.45
CA LYS A 44 -3.58 5.17 10.13
C LYS A 44 -3.48 3.65 10.00
N ALA A 45 -3.10 3.16 8.81
CA ALA A 45 -2.92 1.74 8.56
C ALA A 45 -1.78 1.13 9.39
N ILE A 46 -0.68 1.87 9.60
CA ILE A 46 0.42 1.49 10.49
C ILE A 46 -0.09 1.32 11.92
N ILE A 47 -0.82 2.32 12.44
CA ILE A 47 -1.40 2.26 13.79
C ILE A 47 -2.35 1.05 13.92
N SER A 48 -3.18 0.80 12.90
CA SER A 48 -4.08 -0.36 12.86
C SER A 48 -3.34 -1.70 12.82
N CYS A 49 -2.18 -1.76 12.16
CA CYS A 49 -1.31 -2.95 12.11
C CYS A 49 -0.78 -3.27 13.52
N GLU A 50 -0.22 -2.26 14.19
CA GLU A 50 0.33 -2.41 15.54
C GLU A 50 -0.76 -2.75 16.55
N ALA A 51 -1.94 -2.12 16.43
CA ALA A 51 -3.10 -2.43 17.27
C ALA A 51 -3.60 -3.87 17.07
N SER A 52 -3.36 -4.47 15.91
CA SER A 52 -3.70 -5.88 15.61
C SER A 52 -2.63 -6.86 16.12
N GLY A 53 -1.56 -6.38 16.76
CA GLY A 53 -0.47 -7.21 17.29
C GLY A 53 0.59 -7.59 16.26
N HIS A 54 0.56 -7.00 15.06
CA HIS A 54 1.55 -7.25 14.01
C HIS A 54 2.61 -6.13 13.97
N PRO A 55 3.92 -6.44 13.92
CA PRO A 55 4.96 -5.42 13.80
C PRO A 55 4.81 -4.64 12.50
N SER A 56 4.60 -3.32 12.60
CA SER A 56 4.45 -2.45 11.42
C SER A 56 5.67 -2.50 10.50
N ALA A 57 6.88 -2.62 11.05
CA ALA A 57 8.14 -2.69 10.30
C ALA A 57 8.23 -3.89 9.34
N ASP A 58 7.53 -4.99 9.61
CA ASP A 58 7.49 -6.17 8.72
C ASP A 58 6.60 -5.95 7.50
N HIS A 59 5.71 -4.96 7.58
CA HIS A 59 4.65 -4.73 6.61
C HIS A 59 4.76 -3.39 5.87
N PHE A 60 5.34 -2.37 6.52
CA PHE A 60 5.51 -1.00 6.05
C PHE A 60 6.99 -0.63 6.12
N VAL A 61 7.70 -0.83 5.02
CA VAL A 61 9.13 -0.49 4.94
C VAL A 61 9.27 0.87 4.27
N GLU A 62 9.72 1.87 5.05
CA GLU A 62 10.06 3.19 4.52
C GLU A 62 11.21 3.09 3.51
N THR A 63 11.00 3.69 2.34
CA THR A 63 12.01 3.74 1.28
C THR A 63 12.07 5.13 0.69
N ASN A 64 13.27 5.58 0.36
CA ASN A 64 13.52 6.94 -0.08
C ASN A 64 14.19 6.87 -1.44
N LYS A 65 13.56 7.41 -2.47
CA LYS A 65 14.18 7.51 -3.80
C LYS A 65 14.66 8.93 -4.03
N MET A 66 15.96 9.11 -4.21
CA MET A 66 16.47 10.37 -4.76
C MET A 66 16.16 10.43 -6.25
N VAL A 67 15.49 11.50 -6.66
CA VAL A 67 15.23 11.79 -8.07
C VAL A 67 15.94 13.09 -8.46
N GLU A 68 16.75 13.04 -9.49
CA GLU A 68 17.34 14.24 -10.08
C GLU A 68 16.28 14.99 -10.86
N LEU A 69 16.11 16.27 -10.52
CA LEU A 69 15.34 17.21 -11.31
C LEU A 69 16.22 17.69 -12.46
N GLY A 70 15.64 17.97 -13.63
CA GLY A 70 16.34 18.44 -14.83
C GLY A 70 17.13 19.75 -14.69
N SER A 71 17.19 20.32 -13.48
CA SER A 71 17.98 21.50 -13.09
C SER A 71 19.23 21.15 -12.25
N GLY A 72 19.55 19.86 -12.06
CA GLY A 72 20.67 19.40 -11.22
C GLY A 72 20.36 19.35 -9.71
N ALA A 73 19.13 19.65 -9.31
CA ALA A 73 18.67 19.53 -7.93
C ALA A 73 18.12 18.12 -7.66
N SER A 74 18.50 17.47 -6.55
CA SER A 74 17.93 16.20 -6.15
C SER A 74 16.74 16.40 -5.20
N ARG A 75 15.65 15.68 -5.41
CA ARG A 75 14.50 15.62 -4.49
C ARG A 75 14.44 14.25 -3.84
N ASN A 76 14.36 14.22 -2.50
CA ASN A 76 14.04 12.99 -1.81
C ASN A 76 12.53 12.69 -1.96
N LEU A 77 12.24 11.54 -2.55
CA LEU A 77 10.90 11.05 -2.78
C LEU A 77 10.62 9.92 -1.78
N GLU A 78 10.00 10.27 -0.66
CA GLU A 78 9.53 9.31 0.35
C GLU A 78 8.55 8.33 -0.28
N ASP A 79 8.68 7.05 -0.02
CA ASP A 79 7.79 5.98 -0.47
C ASP A 79 7.77 4.87 0.58
N PHE A 80 6.84 3.92 0.45
CA PHE A 80 6.75 2.76 1.33
C PHE A 80 6.64 1.50 0.48
N HIS A 81 7.44 0.49 0.81
CA HIS A 81 7.19 -0.86 0.36
C HIS A 81 6.20 -1.52 1.32
N LEU A 82 5.04 -1.83 0.77
CA LEU A 82 3.91 -2.41 1.48
C LEU A 82 3.86 -3.90 1.17
N SER A 83 3.73 -4.72 2.21
CA SER A 83 3.29 -6.10 2.06
C SER A 83 1.83 -6.16 1.60
N ARG A 84 1.38 -7.33 1.11
CA ARG A 84 -0.05 -7.56 0.77
C ARG A 84 -0.99 -7.21 1.94
N TYR A 85 -0.57 -7.53 3.17
CA TYR A 85 -1.32 -7.20 4.38
C TYR A 85 -1.38 -5.69 4.64
N ALA A 86 -0.26 -4.97 4.49
CA ALA A 86 -0.24 -3.51 4.60
C ALA A 86 -1.16 -2.84 3.58
N CYS A 87 -1.19 -3.32 2.34
CA CYS A 87 -2.10 -2.80 1.31
C CYS A 87 -3.57 -2.95 1.72
N TYR A 88 -3.93 -4.09 2.32
CA TYR A 88 -5.28 -4.30 2.84
C TYR A 88 -5.64 -3.32 3.95
N LEU A 89 -4.73 -3.09 4.90
CA LEU A 89 -4.94 -2.11 5.97
C LEU A 89 -5.07 -0.68 5.44
N VAL A 90 -4.29 -0.32 4.41
CA VAL A 90 -4.37 0.99 3.73
C VAL A 90 -5.74 1.19 3.09
N VAL A 91 -6.29 0.17 2.43
CA VAL A 91 -7.63 0.24 1.84
C VAL A 91 -8.71 0.37 2.92
N GLN A 92 -8.62 -0.42 4.01
CA GLN A 92 -9.56 -0.34 5.13
C GLN A 92 -9.56 1.03 5.83
N ASN A 93 -8.39 1.66 5.94
CA ASN A 93 -8.23 2.97 6.57
C ASN A 93 -8.41 4.15 5.58
N GLY A 94 -8.72 3.83 4.32
CA GLY A 94 -8.98 4.80 3.26
C GLY A 94 -10.24 5.62 3.50
N ASP A 95 -10.45 6.63 2.64
CA ASP A 95 -11.64 7.48 2.69
C ASP A 95 -12.84 6.75 2.07
N PRO A 96 -13.86 6.36 2.88
CA PRO A 96 -15.00 5.59 2.38
C PRO A 96 -15.85 6.36 1.38
N SER A 97 -15.70 7.69 1.30
CA SER A 97 -16.41 8.55 0.33
C SER A 97 -15.85 8.41 -1.08
N LYS A 98 -14.66 7.81 -1.26
CA LYS A 98 -14.07 7.57 -2.59
C LYS A 98 -14.66 6.30 -3.19
N PRO A 99 -15.24 6.36 -4.40
CA PRO A 99 -15.89 5.21 -5.02
C PRO A 99 -14.93 4.02 -5.24
N VAL A 100 -13.63 4.27 -5.42
CA VAL A 100 -12.63 3.19 -5.56
C VAL A 100 -12.29 2.53 -4.22
N ILE A 101 -12.43 3.23 -3.09
CA ILE A 101 -12.31 2.65 -1.74
C ILE A 101 -13.60 1.90 -1.39
N ALA A 102 -14.76 2.47 -1.70
CA ALA A 102 -16.05 1.81 -1.56
C ALA A 102 -16.17 0.55 -2.45
N ALA A 103 -15.64 0.59 -3.67
CA ALA A 103 -15.53 -0.57 -4.55
C ALA A 103 -14.39 -1.52 -4.12
N GLY A 104 -13.29 -0.98 -3.57
CA GLY A 104 -12.18 -1.74 -3.02
C GLY A 104 -12.57 -2.62 -1.84
N GLN A 105 -13.55 -2.20 -1.02
CA GLN A 105 -14.19 -3.07 -0.02
C GLN A 105 -14.87 -4.29 -0.65
N ASN A 106 -15.35 -4.20 -1.89
CA ASN A 106 -15.97 -5.34 -2.60
C ASN A 106 -14.95 -6.21 -3.35
N VAL A 107 -13.80 -5.63 -3.71
CA VAL A 107 -12.82 -6.23 -4.62
C VAL A 107 -11.63 -6.87 -3.88
N LEU A 108 -11.14 -6.26 -2.78
CA LEU A 108 -10.05 -6.84 -1.98
C LEU A 108 -10.50 -8.00 -1.07
N CYS A 109 -11.81 -8.17 -0.84
CA CYS A 109 -12.34 -9.31 -0.05
C CYS A 109 -12.09 -10.67 -0.71
N LEU A 110 -11.71 -10.72 -2.00
CA LEU A 110 -11.40 -11.97 -2.70
C LEU A 110 -9.95 -12.45 -2.54
N ALA A 111 -9.07 -11.66 -1.91
CA ALA A 111 -7.74 -12.10 -1.50
C ALA A 111 -7.72 -12.35 0.01
N ASN A 112 -8.48 -13.35 0.46
CA ASN A 112 -8.39 -13.93 1.79
C ASN A 112 -6.95 -14.41 2.06
N PRO A 113 -6.13 -13.83 2.96
CA PRO A 113 -5.24 -14.68 3.70
C PRO A 113 -6.14 -15.35 4.72
N ALA A 114 -6.45 -16.64 4.50
CA ALA A 114 -7.01 -17.44 5.58
C ALA A 114 -6.18 -17.11 6.84
N PRO A 115 -6.81 -16.70 7.96
CA PRO A 115 -6.08 -16.60 9.20
C PRO A 115 -5.53 -18.00 9.42
N GLY A 116 -4.20 -18.12 9.32
CA GLY A 116 -3.49 -19.33 9.70
C GLY A 116 -3.78 -19.56 11.17
N ILE A 117 -4.86 -20.30 11.43
CA ILE A 117 -5.10 -21.01 12.66
C ILE A 117 -3.95 -21.99 12.78
N ALA A 118 -2.89 -21.58 13.46
CA ALA A 118 -1.96 -22.48 14.11
C ALA A 118 -2.18 -22.30 15.61
N ARG A 119 -2.69 -23.39 16.18
CA ARG A 119 -3.13 -23.61 17.55
C ARG A 119 -2.09 -23.28 18.60
#